data_AF-A0A3D1G6T1-F1
#
_entry.id   AF-A0A3D1G6T1-F1
#
_cell.length_a   1.000
_cell.length_b   1.000
_cell.length_c   1.000
_cell.angle_alpha   90.00
_cell.angle_beta   90.00
_cell.angle_gamma   90.00
#
_symmetry.space_group_name_H-M   'P 1'
#
loop_
_entity.id
_entity.type
_entity.pdbx_description
1 polymer ?
#
loop_
_entity_poly.entity_id
_entity_poly.type
_entity_poly.pdbx_seq_one_letter_code
_entity_poly.pdbx_strand_id
1 'polypeptide(L)' 'MKRFILTAFLFTCLAMPAIAQKFYTETGKAVFTSKVPLHTFSGTSENLTGMIDLDKNTVDFYIDLATL' A
#
# COMPACT_ATOMS: atom_id res chain seq x y z
N MET A 1 18.32 28.39 32.95
CA MET A 1 17.13 27.54 33.21
C MET A 1 16.12 27.56 32.05
N LYS A 2 15.59 28.72 31.62
CA LYS A 2 14.63 28.80 30.49
C LYS A 2 15.12 28.16 29.17
N ARG A 3 16.41 28.30 28.83
CA ARG A 3 17.01 27.69 27.63
C ARG A 3 16.99 26.15 27.67
N PHE A 4 17.32 25.55 28.81
CA PHE A 4 17.28 24.09 29.00
C PHE A 4 15.86 23.53 28.90
N ILE A 5 14.88 24.24 29.44
CA ILE A 5 13.46 23.86 29.33
C ILE A 5 13.04 23.84 27.85
N LEU A 6 13.43 24.85 27.07
CA LEU A 6 13.13 24.92 25.64
C LEU A 6 13.81 23.79 24.85
N THR A 7 15.06 23.44 25.19
CA THR A 7 15.78 22.35 24.51
C THR A 7 15.17 20.99 24.83
N ALA A 8 14.81 20.76 26.10
CA ALA A 8 14.13 19.54 26.53
C ALA A 8 12.77 19.38 25.84
N PHE A 9 12.00 20.47 25.73
CA PHE A 9 10.71 20.47 25.03
C PHE A 9 10.86 20.16 23.53
N LEU A 10 11.87 20.72 22.87
CA LEU A 10 12.14 20.45 21.46
C LEU A 10 12.52 18.97 21.23
N PHE A 11 13.33 18.38 22.11
CA PHE A 11 13.68 16.96 22.04
C PHE A 11 12.46 16.04 22.24
N THR A 12 11.52 16.40 23.12
CA THR A 12 10.29 15.63 23.30
C THR A 12 9.35 15.68 22.10
N CYS A 13 9.30 16.80 21.37
CA CYS A 13 8.51 16.89 20.13
C CYS A 13 9.09 16.05 18.99
N LEU A 14 10.43 15.96 18.89
CA LEU A 14 11.10 15.17 17.86
C LEU A 14 11.01 13.64 18.10
N ALA A 15 10.68 13.21 19.31
CA ALA A 15 10.54 11.80 19.67
C ALA A 15 9.17 11.20 19.32
N MET A 16 8.25 11.98 18.71
CA MET A 16 6.95 11.46 18.31
C MET A 16 7.10 10.47 17.15
N PRO A 17 6.46 9.29 17.21
CA PRO A 17 6.47 8.35 16.10
C PRO A 17 5.85 9.00 14.87
N ALA A 18 6.55 8.97 13.75
CA ALA A 18 5.99 9.41 12.47
C ALA A 18 4.88 8.45 12.07
N ILE A 19 3.67 8.97 11.82
CA ILE A 19 2.58 8.17 11.24
C ILE A 19 2.97 7.91 9.77
N ALA A 20 3.31 6.67 9.44
CA ALA A 20 3.56 6.31 8.04
C ALA A 20 2.25 6.32 7.24
N GLN A 21 2.36 6.63 5.94
CA GLN A 21 1.20 6.77 5.07
C GLN A 21 0.61 5.40 4.72
N LYS A 22 -0.72 5.36 4.64
CA LYS A 22 -1.49 4.21 4.13
C LYS A 22 -2.41 4.67 3.01
N PHE A 23 -2.46 3.89 1.95
CA PHE A 23 -3.28 4.18 0.77
C PHE A 23 -4.21 3.01 0.52
N TYR A 24 -5.48 3.29 0.21
CA TYR A 24 -6.51 2.30 -0.04
C TYR A 24 -7.21 2.61 -1.36
N THR A 25 -7.59 1.56 -2.09
CA THR A 25 -8.48 1.66 -3.25
C THR A 25 -9.46 0.50 -3.25
N GLU A 26 -10.71 0.78 -3.59
CA GLU A 26 -11.76 -0.23 -3.83
C GLU A 26 -11.89 -0.57 -5.32
N THR A 27 -11.16 0.17 -6.18
CA THR A 27 -11.16 -0.02 -7.63
C THR A 27 -9.75 -0.30 -8.14
N GLY A 28 -9.67 -1.12 -9.18
CA GLY A 28 -8.41 -1.48 -9.80
C GLY A 28 -8.58 -2.60 -10.81
N LYS A 29 -7.57 -2.80 -11.67
CA LYS A 29 -7.60 -3.75 -12.77
C LYS A 29 -6.42 -4.71 -12.68
N ALA A 30 -6.69 -6.00 -12.86
CA ALA A 30 -5.68 -7.04 -13.03
C ALA A 30 -5.85 -7.72 -14.39
N VAL A 31 -4.75 -7.86 -15.13
CA VAL A 31 -4.71 -8.56 -16.43
C VAL A 31 -3.79 -9.76 -16.31
N PHE A 32 -4.31 -10.94 -16.64
CA PHE A 32 -3.60 -12.20 -16.60
C PHE A 32 -3.30 -12.64 -18.02
N THR A 33 -2.03 -12.86 -18.34
CA THR A 33 -1.64 -13.38 -19.66
C THR A 33 -1.03 -14.77 -19.50
N SER A 34 -1.66 -15.77 -20.11
CA SER A 34 -1.16 -17.14 -20.16
C SER A 34 -0.68 -17.46 -21.58
N LYS A 35 0.52 -18.04 -21.69
CA LYS A 35 1.14 -18.34 -22.98
C LYS A 35 1.53 -19.81 -23.05
N VAL A 36 1.12 -20.45 -24.14
CA VAL A 36 1.54 -21.79 -24.56
C VAL A 36 2.17 -21.68 -25.97
N PRO A 37 2.92 -22.67 -26.47
CA PRO A 37 3.77 -22.50 -27.65
C PRO A 37 3.11 -21.88 -28.91
N LEU A 38 1.82 -22.14 -29.14
CA LEU A 38 1.06 -21.61 -30.29
C LEU A 38 -0.12 -20.69 -29.91
N HIS A 39 -0.40 -20.49 -28.62
CA HIS A 39 -1.55 -19.72 -28.18
C HIS A 39 -1.21 -18.78 -27.02
N THR A 40 -1.91 -17.65 -26.97
CA THR A 40 -1.89 -16.72 -25.85
C THR A 40 -3.33 -16.44 -25.44
N PHE A 41 -3.59 -16.53 -24.15
CA PHE A 41 -4.88 -16.25 -23.53
C PHE A 41 -4.71 -15.04 -22.62
N SER A 42 -5.70 -14.16 -22.57
CA SER A 42 -5.72 -13.05 -21.63
C SER A 42 -7.06 -13.01 -20.89
N GLY A 43 -7.00 -13.01 -19.57
CA GLY A 43 -8.12 -12.78 -18.67
C GLY A 43 -8.00 -11.40 -18.03
N THR A 44 -9.11 -10.75 -17.71
CA THR A 44 -9.12 -9.43 -17.05
C THR A 44 -10.10 -9.45 -15.89
N SER A 45 -9.66 -8.98 -14.72
CA SER A 45 -10.53 -8.68 -13.58
C SER A 45 -10.51 -7.17 -13.34
N GLU A 46 -11.69 -6.56 -13.31
CA GLU A 46 -11.89 -5.11 -13.09
C GLU A 46 -12.24 -4.79 -11.61
N ASN A 47 -12.23 -5.80 -10.73
CA ASN A 47 -12.58 -5.70 -9.31
C ASN A 47 -11.36 -6.03 -8.44
N LEU A 48 -10.37 -5.13 -8.44
CA LEU A 48 -9.23 -5.19 -7.51
C LEU A 48 -9.40 -4.17 -6.39
N THR A 49 -9.34 -4.66 -5.15
CA THR A 49 -9.22 -3.84 -3.94
C THR A 49 -7.78 -3.93 -3.44
N GLY A 50 -7.17 -2.80 -3.08
CA GLY A 50 -5.76 -2.74 -2.72
C GLY A 50 -5.46 -1.82 -1.53
N MET A 51 -4.39 -2.16 -0.81
CA MET A 51 -3.84 -1.37 0.29
C MET A 51 -2.31 -1.32 0.17
N ILE A 52 -1.74 -0.13 0.34
CA ILE A 52 -0.30 0.08 0.52
C ILE A 52 -0.09 0.58 1.95
N ASP A 53 0.73 -0.14 2.74
CA ASP A 53 1.09 0.24 4.10
C ASP A 53 2.61 0.48 4.18
N LEU A 54 3.02 1.75 4.17
CA LEU A 54 4.44 2.12 4.21
C LEU A 54 5.08 1.86 5.58
N ASP A 55 4.28 1.76 6.65
CA ASP A 55 4.78 1.43 8.00
C ASP A 55 5.28 -0.01 8.04
N LYS A 56 4.49 -0.91 7.45
CA LYS A 56 4.75 -2.35 7.40
C LYS A 56 5.57 -2.77 6.19
N ASN A 57 5.77 -1.85 5.23
CA ASN A 57 6.35 -2.14 3.93
C ASN A 57 5.61 -3.26 3.20
N THR A 58 4.27 -3.20 3.20
CA THR A 58 3.41 -4.20 2.56
C THR A 58 2.53 -3.59 1.48
N VAL A 59 2.21 -4.44 0.49
CA VAL A 59 1.18 -4.19 -0.51
C VAL A 59 0.23 -5.38 -0.47
N ASP A 60 -0.99 -5.15 0.01
CA ASP A 60 -2.03 -6.15 0.13
C ASP A 60 -3.10 -5.89 -0.93
N PHE A 61 -3.64 -6.94 -1.54
CA PHE A 61 -4.72 -6.81 -2.51
C PHE A 61 -5.62 -8.04 -2.53
N TYR A 62 -6.85 -7.82 -2.98
CA TYR A 62 -7.84 -8.85 -3.25
C TYR A 62 -8.30 -8.72 -4.71
N ILE A 63 -8.38 -9.85 -5.41
CA ILE A 63 -8.88 -9.94 -6.78
C ILE A 63 -9.96 -11.02 -6.80
N ASP A 64 -11.13 -10.69 -7.32
CA ASP A 64 -12.14 -11.68 -7.64
C ASP A 64 -11.75 -12.44 -8.92
N LEU A 65 -11.64 -13.76 -8.81
CA LEU A 65 -11.32 -14.68 -9.90
C LEU A 65 -12.56 -15.38 -10.47
N ALA A 66 -13.75 -15.18 -9.89
CA ALA A 66 -14.97 -15.80 -10.37
C ALA A 66 -15.48 -15.16 -11.67
N THR A 67 -15.02 -13.95 -12.02
CA THR A 67 -15.45 -13.17 -13.18
C THR A 67 -14.47 -13.22 -14.37
N LEU A 68 -13.54 -14.18 -14.36
CA LEU A 68 -12.35 -14.23 -15.23
C LEU A 68 -12.55 -14.98 -16.56
#